data_AF-A0A7J3WMR3-F1
#
_entry.id   AF-A0A7J3WMR3-F1
#
_cell.length_a   1.000
_cell.length_b   1.000
_cell.length_c   1.000
_cell.angle_alpha   90.00
_cell.angle_beta   90.00
_cell.angle_gamma   90.00
#
_symmetry.space_group_name_H-M   'P 1'
#
loop_
_entity.id
_entity.type
_entity.pdbx_description
1 polymer ?
#
loop_
_entity_poly.entity_id
_entity_poly.type
_entity_poly.pdbx_seq_one_letter_code
_entity_poly.pdbx_strand_id
1 'polypeptide(L)'
;MFCYKCGKEVPLVDGLCRECYAKEHSLITLETHYPVVICKYCDTYLYDVWRQFSYMEDIIDTILDKAAGKRRIRAVEDFGPPSYDPLQIRYKVIPEKETFVVECEVFGRDDPFSDVAITEDHVFVVEPKYTVCPRCSKKYGGYYEAIFQVRREGRPLTADEAQYFIDEVSSLSDAELEKNEMAFIAKVQTRKEGVDFQMGSLKFTKKLARTLLSRYGGSIGESHRLVGFDRQEGKERHRTTVVYRLSKFEPGQYVFYKGSLWMVANAVDKLSLESFDDAVTIDFKKVEKEANEGQLEIVESEFMRKGLIASLNDGAEVLALDTYETYELEAASVPTGLTQGDQVLFLIKDGRCHVVSP
;
A
#
# COMPACT_ATOMS: atom_id res chain seq x y z
N MET A 1 -29.78 35.04 51.29
CA MET A 1 -28.36 35.37 50.99
C MET A 1 -28.30 35.78 49.53
N PHE A 2 -27.48 36.77 49.19
CA PHE A 2 -27.33 37.31 47.84
C PHE A 2 -25.95 36.96 47.27
N CYS A 3 -25.85 36.83 45.95
CA CYS A 3 -24.58 36.63 45.27
C CYS A 3 -23.68 37.86 45.50
N TYR A 4 -22.47 37.68 46.05
CA TYR A 4 -21.59 38.83 46.36
C TYR A 4 -21.11 39.59 45.12
N LYS A 5 -21.22 39.00 43.92
CA LYS A 5 -20.80 39.62 42.65
C LYS A 5 -21.92 40.36 41.92
N CYS A 6 -23.14 39.82 41.90
CA CYS A 6 -24.26 40.37 41.12
C CYS A 6 -25.49 40.77 41.94
N GLY A 7 -25.51 40.50 43.25
CA GLY A 7 -26.59 40.88 44.15
C GLY A 7 -27.90 40.07 44.03
N LYS A 8 -27.97 39.09 43.10
CA LYS A 8 -29.16 38.23 42.95
C LYS A 8 -29.38 37.36 44.20
N GLU A 9 -30.61 37.29 44.69
CA GLU A 9 -31.04 36.38 45.76
C GLU A 9 -31.49 35.04 45.16
N VAL A 10 -30.53 34.16 44.93
CA VAL A 10 -30.71 32.82 44.35
C VAL A 10 -29.86 31.81 45.14
N PRO A 11 -30.07 30.49 44.97
CA PRO A 11 -29.16 29.49 45.54
C PRO A 11 -27.71 29.79 45.14
N LEU A 12 -26.82 29.82 46.14
CA LEU A 12 -25.42 30.21 45.98
C LEU A 12 -24.50 29.00 46.06
N VAL A 13 -23.41 29.06 45.31
CA VAL A 13 -22.26 28.17 45.36
C VAL A 13 -21.08 29.03 45.75
N ASP A 14 -20.47 28.76 46.90
CA ASP A 14 -19.37 29.57 47.46
C ASP A 14 -19.64 31.08 47.48
N GLY A 15 -20.90 31.45 47.74
CA GLY A 15 -21.35 32.85 47.77
C GLY A 15 -21.65 33.49 46.41
N LEU A 16 -21.50 32.76 45.31
CA LEU A 16 -21.83 33.18 43.94
C LEU A 16 -23.12 32.54 43.44
N CYS A 17 -23.89 33.25 42.61
CA CYS A 17 -24.91 32.57 41.80
C CYS A 17 -24.26 31.70 40.73
N ARG A 18 -24.97 30.69 40.22
CA ARG A 18 -24.45 29.78 39.17
C ARG A 18 -23.80 30.50 37.98
N GLU A 19 -24.41 31.57 37.48
CA GLU A 19 -23.85 32.37 36.38
C GLU A 19 -22.51 33.03 36.73
N CYS A 20 -22.36 33.52 37.96
CA CYS A 20 -21.12 34.17 38.40
C CYS A 20 -20.04 33.14 38.72
N TYR A 21 -20.43 31.99 39.27
CA TYR A 21 -19.54 30.87 39.54
C TYR A 21 -18.95 30.31 38.23
N ALA A 22 -19.79 30.01 37.24
CA ALA A 22 -19.33 29.54 35.93
C ALA A 22 -18.35 30.51 35.24
N LYS A 23 -18.57 31.83 35.40
CA LYS A 23 -17.65 32.85 34.84
C LYS A 23 -16.29 32.91 35.53
N GLU A 24 -16.19 32.49 36.79
CA GLU A 24 -14.91 32.43 37.51
C GLU A 24 -14.24 31.06 37.41
N HIS A 25 -15.01 30.01 37.13
CA HIS A 25 -14.58 28.61 37.15
C HIS A 25 -14.77 27.94 35.77
N SER A 26 -14.12 28.50 34.74
CA SER A 26 -14.32 28.02 33.38
C SER A 26 -13.79 26.60 33.14
N LEU A 27 -14.61 25.75 32.52
CA LEU A 27 -14.33 24.36 32.20
C LEU A 27 -13.34 24.23 31.04
N ILE A 28 -13.33 25.14 30.07
CA ILE A 28 -12.35 25.16 28.98
C ILE A 28 -12.02 26.59 28.56
N THR A 29 -10.84 26.82 27.98
CA THR A 29 -10.48 28.13 27.44
C THR A 29 -10.35 28.06 25.92
N LEU A 30 -11.24 28.76 25.22
CA LEU A 30 -11.27 28.84 23.76
C LEU A 30 -10.97 30.27 23.29
N GLU A 31 -10.29 30.36 22.16
CA GLU A 31 -10.18 31.59 21.37
C GLU A 31 -11.45 31.75 20.53
N THR A 32 -11.82 32.99 20.20
CA THR A 32 -13.01 33.24 19.39
C THR A 32 -12.80 32.92 17.90
N HIS A 33 -11.55 32.80 17.46
CA HIS A 33 -11.20 32.66 16.05
C HIS A 33 -9.94 31.82 15.85
N TYR A 34 -10.05 30.73 15.08
CA TYR A 34 -8.99 29.77 14.80
C TYR A 34 -8.68 29.73 13.30
N PRO A 35 -7.62 30.41 12.83
CA PRO A 35 -7.13 30.25 11.47
C PRO A 35 -6.43 28.90 11.34
N VAL A 36 -7.05 27.94 10.65
CA VAL A 36 -6.51 26.58 10.49
C VAL A 36 -5.89 26.42 9.12
N VAL A 37 -4.61 26.10 9.08
CA VAL A 37 -3.89 25.95 7.82
C VAL A 37 -4.14 24.56 7.22
N ILE A 38 -4.70 24.48 6.01
CA ILE A 38 -5.08 23.22 5.34
C ILE A 38 -4.29 23.06 4.03
N CYS A 39 -3.87 21.83 3.70
CA CYS A 39 -3.22 21.56 2.41
C CYS A 39 -4.23 21.59 1.25
N LYS A 40 -3.86 22.23 0.14
CA LYS A 40 -4.67 22.29 -1.09
C LYS A 40 -4.76 20.98 -1.88
N TYR A 41 -3.83 20.04 -1.61
CA TYR A 41 -3.65 18.84 -2.43
C TYR A 41 -3.86 17.53 -1.67
N CYS A 42 -4.06 17.59 -0.35
CA CYS A 42 -4.35 16.41 0.46
C CYS A 42 -5.07 16.80 1.73
N ASP A 43 -5.66 15.80 2.39
CA ASP A 43 -6.50 15.99 3.57
C ASP A 43 -5.66 16.07 4.85
N THR A 44 -4.73 17.04 4.86
CA THR A 44 -3.90 17.33 6.04
C THR A 44 -4.00 18.79 6.44
N TYR A 45 -4.04 19.05 7.73
CA TYR A 45 -4.04 20.39 8.32
C TYR A 45 -2.88 20.56 9.31
N LEU A 46 -2.49 21.81 9.55
CA LEU A 46 -1.45 22.18 10.50
C LEU A 46 -2.10 22.79 11.74
N TYR A 47 -1.85 22.15 12.87
CA TYR A 47 -2.13 22.70 14.19
C TYR A 47 -0.81 22.99 14.92
N ASP A 48 -0.22 21.99 15.56
CA ASP A 48 1.19 22.01 16.01
C ASP A 48 2.09 21.19 15.08
N VAL A 49 1.51 20.14 14.49
CA VAL A 49 2.11 19.24 13.49
C VAL A 49 1.11 19.03 12.36
N TRP A 50 1.58 18.61 11.18
CA TRP A 50 0.68 18.22 10.10
C TRP A 50 -0.05 16.93 10.49
N ARG A 51 -1.37 16.96 10.45
CA ARG A 51 -2.25 15.83 10.79
C ARG A 51 -3.22 15.57 9.66
N GLN A 52 -3.56 14.31 9.47
CA GLN A 52 -4.64 13.92 8.57
C GLN A 52 -6.00 14.25 9.21
N PHE A 53 -6.95 14.68 8.40
CA PHE A 53 -8.34 14.82 8.78
C PHE A 53 -9.20 14.20 7.66
N SER A 54 -10.35 13.66 8.02
CA SER A 54 -11.36 13.19 7.08
C SER A 54 -12.54 14.18 7.02
N TYR A 55 -12.87 14.79 8.15
CA TYR A 55 -13.97 15.73 8.28
C TYR A 55 -13.55 16.95 9.11
N MET A 56 -14.35 18.02 9.07
CA MET A 56 -14.07 19.26 9.82
C MET A 56 -14.08 19.01 11.32
N GLU A 57 -14.90 18.05 11.75
CA GLU A 57 -15.05 17.56 13.11
C GLU A 57 -13.71 17.09 13.69
N ASP A 58 -12.82 16.47 12.92
CA ASP A 58 -11.50 16.04 13.41
C ASP A 58 -10.62 17.25 13.84
N ILE A 59 -10.77 18.37 13.13
CA ILE A 59 -10.07 19.62 13.43
C ILE A 59 -10.68 20.25 14.69
N ILE A 60 -12.01 20.28 14.77
CA ILE A 60 -12.76 20.83 15.90
C ILE A 60 -12.46 20.04 17.18
N ASP A 61 -12.50 18.72 17.12
CA ASP A 61 -12.19 17.83 18.24
C ASP A 61 -10.76 18.09 18.74
N THR A 62 -9.79 18.30 17.83
CA THR A 62 -8.41 18.64 18.21
C THR A 62 -8.31 20.01 18.92
N ILE A 63 -9.09 21.01 18.48
CA ILE A 63 -9.16 22.32 19.14
C ILE A 63 -9.75 22.18 20.55
N LEU A 64 -10.85 21.46 20.67
CA LEU A 64 -11.57 21.23 21.93
C LEU A 64 -10.71 20.42 22.92
N ASP A 65 -10.01 19.39 22.45
CA ASP A 65 -9.06 18.60 23.25
C ASP A 65 -7.97 19.49 23.86
N LYS A 66 -7.38 20.39 23.06
CA LYS A 66 -6.34 21.31 23.58
C LYS A 66 -6.93 22.34 24.54
N ALA A 67 -8.16 22.81 24.30
CA ALA A 67 -8.86 23.74 25.19
C ALA A 67 -9.20 23.13 26.56
N ALA A 68 -9.46 21.82 26.62
CA ALA A 68 -9.67 21.07 27.86
C ALA A 68 -8.37 20.81 28.66
N GLY A 69 -7.21 21.00 28.03
CA GLY A 69 -5.90 20.93 28.67
C GLY A 69 -5.56 19.50 29.12
N LYS A 70 -5.57 19.25 30.43
CA LYS A 70 -5.26 17.93 31.01
C LYS A 70 -6.48 17.01 31.14
N ARG A 71 -7.69 17.55 31.00
CA ARG A 71 -8.94 16.80 31.06
C ARG A 71 -9.22 16.20 29.70
N ARG A 72 -9.82 15.00 29.67
CA ARG A 72 -10.36 14.42 28.45
C ARG A 72 -11.72 15.06 28.15
N ILE A 73 -12.09 15.12 26.88
CA ILE A 73 -13.46 15.44 26.47
C ILE A 73 -14.16 14.17 25.98
N ARG A 74 -15.48 14.16 26.09
CA ARG A 74 -16.35 13.15 25.52
C ARG A 74 -17.49 13.84 24.80
N ALA A 75 -17.55 13.69 23.48
CA ALA A 75 -18.70 14.12 22.69
C ALA A 75 -19.94 13.30 23.08
N VAL A 76 -21.07 13.97 23.33
CA VAL A 76 -22.35 13.35 23.71
C VAL A 76 -23.52 14.02 22.99
N GLU A 77 -24.59 13.26 22.72
CA GLU A 77 -25.85 13.81 22.20
C GLU A 77 -26.66 14.49 23.32
N ASP A 78 -26.70 13.83 24.47
CA ASP A 78 -27.36 14.30 25.70
C ASP A 78 -26.40 14.21 26.88
N PHE A 79 -26.46 15.21 27.76
CA PHE A 79 -25.63 15.24 28.96
C PHE A 79 -26.09 14.19 29.97
N GLY A 80 -25.18 13.29 30.31
CA GLY A 80 -25.31 12.39 31.46
C GLY A 80 -24.92 13.06 32.78
N PRO A 81 -24.68 12.29 33.85
CA PRO A 81 -24.26 12.84 35.14
C PRO A 81 -22.96 13.68 35.05
N PRO A 82 -22.83 14.79 35.79
CA PRO A 82 -21.66 15.67 35.72
C PRO A 82 -20.39 14.98 36.21
N SER A 83 -19.31 15.12 35.46
CA SER A 83 -17.98 14.57 35.75
C SER A 83 -16.90 15.64 35.66
N TYR A 84 -15.83 15.48 36.43
CA TYR A 84 -14.62 16.30 36.32
C TYR A 84 -13.75 15.89 35.11
N ASP A 85 -13.64 14.58 34.87
CA ASP A 85 -12.91 14.00 33.73
C ASP A 85 -13.54 12.65 33.33
N PRO A 86 -14.01 12.47 32.08
CA PRO A 86 -14.01 13.45 31.00
C PRO A 86 -15.05 14.56 31.20
N LEU A 87 -14.80 15.74 30.63
CA LEU A 87 -15.84 16.73 30.39
C LEU A 87 -16.76 16.24 29.28
N GLN A 88 -18.05 16.50 29.40
CA GLN A 88 -19.02 16.18 28.34
C GLN A 88 -19.17 17.39 27.43
N ILE A 89 -19.15 17.17 26.12
CA ILE A 89 -19.27 18.25 25.14
C ILE A 89 -20.31 17.90 24.09
N ARG A 90 -21.05 18.91 23.66
CA ARG A 90 -21.95 18.83 22.51
C ARG A 90 -21.71 20.06 21.66
N TYR A 91 -21.57 19.90 20.35
CA TYR A 91 -21.39 21.02 19.46
C TYR A 91 -22.17 20.88 18.17
N LYS A 92 -22.38 22.02 17.51
CA LYS A 92 -22.96 22.12 16.18
C LYS A 92 -22.01 22.92 15.30
N VAL A 93 -21.81 22.45 14.08
CA VAL A 93 -20.99 23.12 13.07
C VAL A 93 -21.92 23.78 12.07
N ILE A 94 -21.77 25.09 11.90
CA ILE A 94 -22.57 25.93 11.01
C ILE A 94 -21.64 26.46 9.91
N PRO A 95 -21.72 25.93 8.67
CA PRO A 95 -20.91 26.42 7.56
C PRO A 95 -21.33 27.84 7.15
N GLU A 96 -20.37 28.76 7.09
CA GLU A 96 -20.58 30.15 6.63
C GLU A 96 -19.58 30.52 5.56
N LYS A 97 -19.98 30.61 4.28
CA LYS A 97 -19.14 31.00 3.13
C LYS A 97 -17.74 30.34 3.09
N GLU A 98 -16.76 30.92 3.79
CA GLU A 98 -15.35 30.50 3.84
C GLU A 98 -14.90 30.08 5.26
N THR A 99 -15.79 30.04 6.23
CA THR A 99 -15.55 29.72 7.64
C THR A 99 -16.57 28.70 8.17
N PHE A 100 -16.29 28.17 9.35
CA PHE A 100 -17.19 27.30 10.10
C PHE A 100 -17.40 27.90 11.48
N VAL A 101 -18.63 28.28 11.81
CA VAL A 101 -19.00 28.72 13.15
C VAL A 101 -19.33 27.48 13.97
N VAL A 102 -18.69 27.34 15.13
CA VAL A 102 -18.90 26.23 16.04
C VAL A 102 -19.57 26.76 17.30
N GLU A 103 -20.78 26.29 17.55
CA GLU A 103 -21.49 26.50 18.80
C GLU A 103 -21.29 25.25 19.66
N CYS A 104 -20.63 25.37 20.81
CA CYS A 104 -20.40 24.24 21.71
C CYS A 104 -20.85 24.49 23.15
N GLU A 105 -21.49 23.49 23.72
CA GLU A 105 -21.89 23.44 25.13
C GLU A 105 -21.00 22.43 25.86
N VAL A 106 -20.40 22.85 26.95
CA VAL A 106 -19.52 22.04 27.80
C VAL A 106 -20.17 21.83 29.14
N PHE A 107 -20.19 20.59 29.60
CA PHE A 107 -20.80 20.20 30.85
C PHE A 107 -19.86 19.34 31.71
N GLY A 108 -19.73 19.70 32.98
CA GLY A 108 -18.89 18.97 33.91
C GLY A 108 -18.71 19.65 35.24
N ARG A 109 -17.62 19.32 35.92
CA ARG A 109 -17.19 19.92 37.19
C ARG A 109 -15.83 20.58 36.98
N ASP A 110 -15.63 21.72 37.63
CA ASP A 110 -14.35 22.44 37.65
C ASP A 110 -13.33 21.78 38.59
N ASP A 111 -13.80 21.10 39.64
CA ASP A 111 -12.99 20.36 40.61
C ASP A 111 -13.54 18.93 40.87
N PRO A 112 -12.69 17.91 41.11
CA PRO A 112 -13.14 16.53 41.35
C PRO A 112 -14.00 16.35 42.61
N PHE A 113 -13.85 17.23 43.59
CA PHE A 113 -14.54 17.19 44.88
C PHE A 113 -15.71 18.18 44.95
N SER A 114 -15.89 19.01 43.92
CA SER A 114 -17.05 19.88 43.79
C SER A 114 -18.30 19.08 43.46
N ASP A 115 -19.40 19.35 44.15
CA ASP A 115 -20.73 18.81 43.84
C ASP A 115 -21.51 19.69 42.85
N VAL A 116 -20.87 20.76 42.36
CA VAL A 116 -21.51 21.74 41.50
C VAL A 116 -21.20 21.41 40.05
N ALA A 117 -22.26 21.22 39.28
CA ALA A 117 -22.15 21.09 37.84
C ALA A 117 -22.18 22.47 37.17
N ILE A 118 -21.29 22.65 36.19
CA ILE A 118 -21.19 23.83 35.36
C ILE A 118 -21.60 23.46 33.94
N THR A 119 -22.37 24.35 33.31
CA THR A 119 -22.64 24.34 31.87
C THR A 119 -22.09 25.63 31.29
N GLU A 120 -21.31 25.52 30.23
CA GLU A 120 -20.67 26.65 29.53
C GLU A 120 -20.96 26.60 28.04
N ASP A 121 -21.48 27.71 27.53
CA ASP A 121 -21.70 27.91 26.10
C ASP A 121 -20.52 28.70 25.52
N HIS A 122 -19.94 28.19 24.43
CA HIS A 122 -18.88 28.85 23.69
C HIS A 122 -19.23 28.92 22.21
N VAL A 123 -18.83 30.01 21.57
CA VAL A 123 -18.93 30.18 20.12
C VAL A 123 -17.57 30.60 19.59
N PHE A 124 -17.05 29.85 18.63
CA PHE A 124 -15.79 30.18 17.97
C PHE A 124 -15.88 29.91 16.47
N VAL A 125 -15.01 30.58 15.72
CA VAL A 125 -14.96 30.47 14.25
C VAL A 125 -13.70 29.72 13.84
N VAL A 126 -13.85 28.68 13.03
CA VAL A 126 -12.75 28.01 12.34
C VAL A 126 -12.64 28.59 10.93
N GLU A 127 -11.49 29.16 10.60
CA GLU A 127 -11.21 29.75 9.30
C GLU A 127 -10.13 28.94 8.56
N PRO A 128 -10.50 28.12 7.57
CA PRO A 128 -9.54 27.44 6.70
C PRO A 128 -8.64 28.40 5.92
N LYS A 129 -7.32 28.23 6.06
CA LYS A 129 -6.28 28.91 5.29
C LYS A 129 -5.52 27.90 4.44
N TYR A 130 -5.73 27.96 3.13
CA TYR A 130 -5.16 26.95 2.24
C TYR A 130 -3.69 27.23 1.84
N THR A 131 -2.81 26.27 2.09
CA THR A 131 -1.40 26.26 1.66
C THR A 131 -0.99 24.91 1.07
N VAL A 132 0.28 24.69 0.78
CA VAL A 132 0.82 23.40 0.36
C VAL A 132 1.65 22.80 1.49
N CYS A 133 1.30 21.59 1.95
CA CYS A 133 2.08 20.93 2.99
C CYS A 133 3.47 20.51 2.50
N PRO A 134 4.46 20.29 3.39
CA PRO A 134 5.82 19.91 3.01
C PRO A 134 5.88 18.69 2.09
N ARG A 135 5.03 17.68 2.33
CA ARG A 135 4.91 16.48 1.49
C ARG A 135 4.47 16.81 0.07
N CYS A 136 3.34 17.50 -0.08
CA CYS A 136 2.83 17.87 -1.41
C CYS A 136 3.80 18.82 -2.12
N SER A 137 4.45 19.72 -1.39
CA SER A 137 5.48 20.60 -1.94
C SER A 137 6.64 19.80 -2.55
N LYS A 138 7.10 18.73 -1.87
CA LYS A 138 8.13 17.83 -2.41
C LYS A 138 7.61 17.03 -3.62
N LYS A 139 6.42 16.42 -3.50
CA LYS A 139 5.80 15.61 -4.56
C LYS A 139 5.66 16.39 -5.86
N TYR A 140 4.99 17.55 -5.83
CA TYR A 140 4.76 18.38 -7.01
C TYR A 140 5.99 19.19 -7.43
N GLY A 141 6.93 19.42 -6.51
CA GLY A 141 8.24 20.02 -6.82
C GLY A 141 9.20 19.08 -7.56
N GLY A 142 8.81 17.82 -7.81
CA GLY A 142 9.63 16.84 -8.51
C GLY A 142 10.79 16.28 -7.67
N TYR A 143 10.66 16.33 -6.34
CA TYR A 143 11.61 15.66 -5.45
C TYR A 143 11.44 14.13 -5.56
N TYR A 144 12.55 13.41 -5.70
CA TYR A 144 12.59 11.95 -5.61
C TYR A 144 14.01 11.49 -5.23
N GLU A 145 14.07 10.38 -4.49
CA GLU A 145 15.30 9.73 -4.05
C GLU A 145 15.66 8.53 -4.92
N ALA A 146 14.63 7.88 -5.48
CA ALA A 146 14.81 6.66 -6.24
C ALA A 146 13.98 6.66 -7.53
N ILE A 147 14.49 5.93 -8.52
CA ILE A 147 13.73 5.57 -9.74
C ILE A 147 13.40 4.09 -9.60
N PHE A 148 12.11 3.79 -9.49
CA PHE A 148 11.63 2.41 -9.52
C PHE A 148 11.23 2.05 -10.94
N GLN A 149 11.75 0.95 -11.46
CA GLN A 149 11.51 0.52 -12.83
C GLN A 149 10.87 -0.86 -12.82
N VAL A 150 9.69 -0.98 -13.41
CA VAL A 150 9.04 -2.27 -13.64
C VAL A 150 9.28 -2.67 -15.10
N ARG A 151 9.80 -3.88 -15.28
CA ARG A 151 10.21 -4.47 -16.57
C ARG A 151 9.77 -5.92 -16.62
N ARG A 152 9.85 -6.55 -17.79
CA ARG A 152 9.68 -8.01 -17.97
C ARG A 152 10.90 -8.59 -18.67
N GLU A 153 11.23 -9.83 -18.34
CA GLU A 153 12.30 -10.58 -19.00
C GLU A 153 11.87 -11.06 -20.40
N GLY A 154 12.79 -11.03 -21.37
CA GLY A 154 12.57 -11.53 -22.74
C GLY A 154 11.74 -10.62 -23.64
N ARG A 155 10.74 -9.90 -23.12
CA ARG A 155 9.92 -8.95 -23.89
C ARG A 155 9.51 -7.71 -23.09
N PRO A 156 9.16 -6.60 -23.76
CA PRO A 156 8.46 -5.48 -23.14
C PRO A 156 7.16 -5.89 -22.42
N LEU A 157 6.75 -5.06 -21.46
CA LEU A 157 5.39 -5.14 -20.91
C LEU A 157 4.36 -4.82 -21.99
N THR A 158 3.23 -5.53 -22.00
CA THR A 158 2.05 -5.12 -22.77
C THR A 158 1.45 -3.85 -22.16
N ALA A 159 0.55 -3.18 -22.89
CA ALA A 159 -0.16 -2.02 -22.36
C ALA A 159 -0.96 -2.36 -21.09
N ASP A 160 -1.62 -3.52 -21.09
CA ASP A 160 -2.43 -3.99 -19.96
C ASP A 160 -1.56 -4.34 -18.75
N GLU A 161 -0.42 -5.01 -18.95
CA GLU A 161 0.55 -5.28 -17.88
C GLU A 161 1.12 -3.98 -17.30
N ALA A 162 1.48 -3.03 -18.17
CA ALA A 162 1.99 -1.74 -17.74
C ALA A 162 0.96 -0.98 -16.89
N GLN A 163 -0.31 -0.95 -17.33
CA GLN A 163 -1.39 -0.32 -16.58
C GLN A 163 -1.64 -1.02 -15.24
N TYR A 164 -1.67 -2.35 -15.24
CA TYR A 164 -1.80 -3.16 -14.01
C TYR A 164 -0.73 -2.79 -12.97
N PHE A 165 0.54 -2.72 -13.38
CA PHE A 165 1.61 -2.35 -12.45
C PHE A 165 1.57 -0.88 -12.03
N ILE A 166 1.05 0.03 -12.86
CA ILE A 166 0.82 1.43 -12.46
C ILE A 166 -0.19 1.48 -11.30
N ASP A 167 -1.31 0.76 -11.45
CA ASP A 167 -2.38 0.76 -10.45
C ASP A 167 -1.92 0.06 -9.17
N GLU A 168 -1.23 -1.09 -9.29
CA GLU A 168 -0.69 -1.84 -8.16
C GLU A 168 0.35 -1.01 -7.36
N VAL A 169 1.31 -0.39 -8.04
CA VAL A 169 2.34 0.44 -7.40
C VAL A 169 1.72 1.68 -6.74
N SER A 170 0.71 2.28 -7.36
CA SER A 170 -0.01 3.44 -6.81
C SER A 170 -0.77 3.05 -5.54
N SER A 171 -1.53 1.95 -5.59
CA SER A 171 -2.25 1.40 -4.43
C SER A 171 -1.33 1.09 -3.25
N LEU A 172 -0.19 0.42 -3.49
CA LEU A 172 0.81 0.14 -2.46
C LEU A 172 1.46 1.40 -1.89
N SER A 173 1.59 2.46 -2.71
CA SER A 173 2.11 3.76 -2.26
C SER A 173 1.11 4.46 -1.37
N ASP A 174 -0.15 4.55 -1.79
CA ASP A 174 -1.21 5.21 -1.03
C ASP A 174 -1.43 4.54 0.34
N ALA A 175 -1.40 3.20 0.40
CA ALA A 175 -1.49 2.45 1.65
C ALA A 175 -0.30 2.68 2.62
N GLU A 176 0.86 3.10 2.12
CA GLU A 176 2.03 3.39 2.95
C GLU A 176 2.09 4.88 3.39
N LEU A 177 1.38 5.78 2.71
CA LEU A 177 1.44 7.23 2.96
C LEU A 177 1.07 7.63 4.39
N GLU A 178 0.19 6.87 5.06
CA GLU A 178 -0.17 7.10 6.47
C GLU A 178 1.01 6.89 7.42
N LYS A 179 1.92 5.97 7.08
CA LYS A 179 3.07 5.59 7.92
C LYS A 179 4.36 6.29 7.50
N ASN A 180 4.44 6.69 6.24
CA ASN A 180 5.63 7.29 5.65
C ASN A 180 5.23 8.38 4.66
N GLU A 181 5.35 9.63 5.08
CA GLU A 181 5.03 10.79 4.23
C GLU A 181 5.82 10.83 2.92
N MET A 182 6.99 10.18 2.85
CA MET A 182 7.84 10.11 1.66
C MET A 182 7.49 8.95 0.72
N ALA A 183 6.47 8.14 1.04
CA ALA A 183 5.98 7.04 0.21
C ALA A 183 5.09 7.52 -0.96
N PHE A 184 5.40 8.68 -1.54
CA PHE A 184 4.68 9.20 -2.70
C PHE A 184 5.40 8.87 -4.01
N ILE A 185 4.60 8.79 -5.08
CA ILE A 185 5.07 8.78 -6.47
C ILE A 185 5.04 10.22 -6.98
N ALA A 186 6.21 10.78 -7.31
CA ALA A 186 6.33 12.13 -7.88
C ALA A 186 5.92 12.17 -9.36
N LYS A 187 6.26 11.11 -10.09
CA LYS A 187 5.99 10.99 -11.53
C LYS A 187 5.95 9.53 -11.98
N VAL A 188 5.03 9.23 -12.88
CA VAL A 188 4.96 7.96 -13.61
C VAL A 188 5.31 8.23 -15.08
N GLN A 189 6.12 7.37 -15.68
CA GLN A 189 6.47 7.44 -17.09
C GLN A 189 6.43 6.05 -17.72
N THR A 190 5.52 5.83 -18.66
CA THR A 190 5.51 4.64 -19.50
C THR A 190 6.55 4.78 -20.61
N ARG A 191 7.37 3.75 -20.79
CA ARG A 191 8.41 3.67 -21.81
C ARG A 191 8.23 2.38 -22.61
N LYS A 192 8.97 2.25 -23.71
CA LYS A 192 8.91 1.04 -24.56
C LYS A 192 9.33 -0.21 -23.79
N GLU A 193 10.27 -0.08 -22.88
CA GLU A 193 10.81 -1.19 -22.09
C GLU A 193 9.96 -1.54 -20.85
N GLY A 194 9.06 -0.65 -20.41
CA GLY A 194 8.23 -0.85 -19.22
C GLY A 194 7.84 0.47 -18.55
N VAL A 195 7.66 0.47 -17.22
CA VAL A 195 7.17 1.65 -16.47
C VAL A 195 8.21 2.16 -15.48
N ASP A 196 8.40 3.48 -15.41
CA ASP A 196 9.28 4.15 -14.46
C ASP A 196 8.48 5.03 -13.49
N PHE A 197 8.82 4.90 -12.20
CA PHE A 197 8.23 5.68 -11.11
C PHE A 197 9.34 6.47 -10.42
N GLN A 198 9.17 7.78 -10.32
CA GLN A 198 10.03 8.62 -9.48
C GLN A 198 9.48 8.59 -8.06
N MET A 199 10.22 7.96 -7.16
CA MET A 199 9.77 7.65 -5.80
C MET A 199 10.37 8.63 -4.78
N GLY A 200 9.53 9.14 -3.89
CA GLY A 200 9.95 10.06 -2.82
C GLY A 200 10.98 9.44 -1.86
N SER A 201 10.93 8.12 -1.63
CA SER A 201 11.81 7.41 -0.69
C SER A 201 12.46 6.16 -1.27
N LEU A 202 13.79 6.04 -1.14
CA LEU A 202 14.51 4.83 -1.51
C LEU A 202 14.12 3.62 -0.64
N LYS A 203 13.97 3.83 0.67
CA LYS A 203 13.62 2.75 1.60
C LYS A 203 12.27 2.13 1.23
N PHE A 204 11.28 2.97 0.95
CA PHE A 204 9.97 2.51 0.49
C PHE A 204 10.06 1.81 -0.87
N THR A 205 10.84 2.36 -1.80
CA THR A 205 11.06 1.75 -3.12
C THR A 205 11.59 0.30 -3.02
N LYS A 206 12.57 0.05 -2.15
CA LYS A 206 13.09 -1.30 -1.92
C LYS A 206 12.05 -2.24 -1.30
N LYS A 207 11.20 -1.71 -0.40
CA LYS A 207 10.09 -2.47 0.18
C LYS A 207 9.11 -2.87 -0.92
N LEU A 208 8.71 -1.92 -1.77
CA LEU A 208 7.78 -2.14 -2.87
C LEU A 208 8.32 -3.18 -3.86
N ALA A 209 9.59 -3.05 -4.27
CA ALA A 209 10.23 -4.03 -5.16
C ALA A 209 10.18 -5.46 -4.58
N ARG A 210 10.44 -5.62 -3.27
CA ARG A 210 10.33 -6.92 -2.59
C ARG A 210 8.89 -7.43 -2.50
N THR A 211 7.92 -6.54 -2.31
CA THR A 211 6.50 -6.89 -2.34
C THR A 211 6.10 -7.44 -3.71
N LEU A 212 6.48 -6.77 -4.81
CA LEU A 212 6.21 -7.30 -6.16
C LEU A 212 6.92 -8.64 -6.40
N LEU A 213 8.21 -8.74 -6.02
CA LEU A 213 8.95 -10.00 -6.13
C LEU A 213 8.26 -11.15 -5.37
N SER A 214 7.76 -10.90 -4.16
CA SER A 214 7.07 -11.93 -3.36
C SER A 214 5.72 -12.35 -3.92
N ARG A 215 5.07 -11.50 -4.73
CA ARG A 215 3.73 -11.76 -5.27
C ARG A 215 3.78 -12.38 -6.66
N TYR A 216 4.74 -11.94 -7.49
CA TYR A 216 4.76 -12.26 -8.92
C TYR A 216 6.09 -12.88 -9.38
N GLY A 217 7.05 -13.04 -8.49
CA GLY A 217 8.38 -13.59 -8.79
C GLY A 217 9.23 -12.71 -9.68
N GLY A 218 10.33 -13.29 -10.21
CA GLY A 218 11.29 -12.59 -11.06
C GLY A 218 12.55 -12.13 -10.32
N SER A 219 13.08 -10.95 -10.67
CA SER A 219 14.38 -10.48 -10.16
C SER A 219 14.39 -8.99 -9.80
N ILE A 220 15.31 -8.60 -8.91
CA ILE A 220 15.54 -7.20 -8.50
C ILE A 220 17.01 -6.83 -8.77
N GLY A 221 17.23 -5.70 -9.44
CA GLY A 221 18.53 -5.08 -9.60
C GLY A 221 18.59 -3.69 -8.95
N GLU A 222 19.77 -3.26 -8.55
CA GLU A 222 20.02 -1.94 -7.95
C GLU A 222 21.26 -1.30 -8.59
N SER A 223 21.19 0.01 -8.88
CA SER A 223 22.33 0.80 -9.32
C SER A 223 22.29 2.20 -8.73
N HIS A 224 23.47 2.79 -8.49
CA HIS A 224 23.60 4.08 -7.83
C HIS A 224 24.26 5.10 -8.75
N ARG A 225 23.74 6.33 -8.78
CA ARG A 225 24.36 7.46 -9.47
C ARG A 225 24.43 8.67 -8.54
N LEU A 226 25.62 9.27 -8.44
CA LEU A 226 25.82 10.56 -7.80
C LEU A 226 25.22 11.66 -8.70
N VAL A 227 24.30 12.47 -8.17
CA VAL A 227 23.58 13.49 -8.94
C VAL A 227 23.95 14.91 -8.52
N GLY A 228 24.51 15.09 -7.33
CA GLY A 228 25.08 16.35 -6.91
C GLY A 228 25.34 16.42 -5.40
N PHE A 229 25.53 17.64 -4.90
CA PHE A 229 25.67 17.93 -3.48
C PHE A 229 24.52 18.82 -3.03
N ASP A 230 23.88 18.46 -1.93
CA ASP A 230 22.98 19.37 -1.24
C ASP A 230 23.82 20.44 -0.52
N ARG A 231 23.75 21.68 -1.01
CA ARG A 231 24.51 22.80 -0.44
C ARG A 231 24.01 23.25 0.94
N GLN A 232 22.78 22.89 1.31
CA GLN A 232 22.21 23.25 2.61
C GLN A 232 22.51 22.19 3.67
N GLU A 233 22.45 20.91 3.30
CA GLU A 233 22.73 19.80 4.24
C GLU A 233 24.18 19.28 4.19
N GLY A 234 24.97 19.68 3.19
CA GLY A 234 26.34 19.20 3.02
C GLY A 234 26.45 17.71 2.65
N LYS A 235 25.36 17.11 2.14
CA LYS A 235 25.28 15.68 1.79
C LYS A 235 25.26 15.44 0.29
N GLU A 236 25.87 14.35 -0.15
CA GLU A 236 25.76 13.87 -1.53
C GLU A 236 24.31 13.45 -1.85
N ARG A 237 23.74 14.03 -2.90
CA ARG A 237 22.46 13.59 -3.47
C ARG A 237 22.74 12.44 -4.44
N HIS A 238 22.54 11.23 -3.95
CA HIS A 238 22.52 10.01 -4.76
C HIS A 238 21.11 9.74 -5.24
N ARG A 239 20.96 9.41 -6.53
CA ARG A 239 19.73 8.82 -7.06
C ARG A 239 20.00 7.35 -7.33
N THR A 240 19.19 6.51 -6.71
CA THR A 240 19.30 5.05 -6.85
C THR A 240 18.20 4.55 -7.78
N THR A 241 18.57 3.74 -8.76
CA THR A 241 17.61 3.04 -9.61
C THR A 241 17.42 1.63 -9.08
N VAL A 242 16.17 1.28 -8.78
CA VAL A 242 15.76 -0.07 -8.40
C VAL A 242 14.92 -0.63 -9.54
N VAL A 243 15.34 -1.75 -10.10
CA VAL A 243 14.68 -2.39 -11.24
C VAL A 243 14.07 -3.70 -10.77
N TYR A 244 12.76 -3.83 -10.92
CA TYR A 244 12.04 -5.10 -10.80
C TYR A 244 11.80 -5.65 -12.21
N ARG A 245 12.20 -6.91 -12.44
CA ARG A 245 11.95 -7.63 -13.69
C ARG A 245 11.00 -8.78 -13.40
N LEU A 246 9.79 -8.70 -13.95
CA LEU A 246 8.83 -9.79 -13.95
C LEU A 246 9.40 -10.98 -14.74
N SER A 247 9.28 -12.17 -14.15
CA SER A 247 9.66 -13.43 -14.79
C SER A 247 8.91 -13.61 -16.10
N LYS A 248 9.57 -14.20 -17.10
CA LYS A 248 8.89 -14.65 -18.33
C LYS A 248 8.13 -15.96 -18.15
N PHE A 249 8.45 -16.72 -17.09
CA PHE A 249 7.83 -18.01 -16.75
C PHE A 249 6.57 -17.81 -15.93
N GLU A 250 5.51 -18.53 -16.31
CA GLU A 250 4.20 -18.51 -15.67
C GLU A 250 3.77 -19.95 -15.34
N PRO A 251 3.07 -20.18 -14.21
CA PRO A 251 2.52 -21.50 -13.89
C PRO A 251 1.66 -22.06 -15.02
N GLY A 252 1.82 -23.35 -15.31
CA GLY A 252 1.15 -24.06 -16.41
C GLY A 252 1.86 -23.96 -17.77
N GLN A 253 2.94 -23.19 -17.90
CA GLN A 253 3.78 -23.23 -19.10
C GLN A 253 4.64 -24.50 -19.12
N TYR A 254 5.03 -24.93 -20.32
CA TYR A 254 5.98 -26.02 -20.50
C TYR A 254 7.36 -25.46 -20.83
N VAL A 255 8.40 -26.08 -20.28
CA VAL A 255 9.79 -25.71 -20.52
C VAL A 255 10.62 -26.94 -20.85
N PHE A 256 11.63 -26.76 -21.68
CA PHE A 256 12.67 -27.75 -21.89
C PHE A 256 13.84 -27.40 -20.99
N TYR A 257 14.16 -28.29 -20.05
CA TYR A 257 15.23 -28.08 -19.07
C TYR A 257 16.15 -29.29 -19.00
N LYS A 258 17.44 -29.07 -19.27
CA LYS A 258 18.52 -30.08 -19.22
C LYS A 258 18.20 -31.38 -19.97
N GLY A 259 17.58 -31.26 -21.14
CA GLY A 259 17.29 -32.40 -22.02
C GLY A 259 15.91 -33.04 -21.84
N SER A 260 15.10 -32.56 -20.90
CA SER A 260 13.76 -33.10 -20.62
C SER A 260 12.68 -32.03 -20.68
N LEU A 261 11.45 -32.46 -20.93
CA LEU A 261 10.26 -31.60 -20.92
C LEU A 261 9.67 -31.54 -19.51
N TRP A 262 9.34 -30.34 -19.06
CA TRP A 262 8.81 -30.07 -17.73
C TRP A 262 7.63 -29.11 -17.80
N MET A 263 6.76 -29.17 -16.81
CA MET A 263 5.72 -28.17 -16.56
C MET A 263 6.18 -27.20 -15.46
N VAL A 264 5.90 -25.92 -15.62
CA VAL A 264 6.12 -24.90 -14.59
C VAL A 264 5.00 -25.00 -13.56
N ALA A 265 5.29 -25.50 -12.37
CA ALA A 265 4.35 -25.59 -11.26
C ALA A 265 4.24 -24.25 -10.50
N ASN A 266 5.35 -23.53 -10.34
CA ASN A 266 5.42 -22.25 -9.64
C ASN A 266 6.54 -21.37 -10.25
N ALA A 267 6.34 -20.06 -10.28
CA ALA A 267 7.31 -19.08 -10.77
C ALA A 267 7.38 -17.81 -9.91
N VAL A 268 7.12 -17.92 -8.60
CA VAL A 268 7.10 -16.77 -7.67
C VAL A 268 8.40 -16.69 -6.86
N ASP A 269 8.60 -17.54 -5.87
CA ASP A 269 9.80 -17.52 -5.03
C ASP A 269 11.00 -18.16 -5.75
N LYS A 270 10.73 -19.25 -6.46
CA LYS A 270 11.64 -20.01 -7.29
C LYS A 270 10.88 -20.52 -8.51
N LEU A 271 11.61 -20.93 -9.53
CA LEU A 271 11.04 -21.66 -10.65
C LEU A 271 10.97 -23.14 -10.27
N SER A 272 9.77 -23.61 -9.96
CA SER A 272 9.48 -25.03 -9.69
C SER A 272 9.00 -25.69 -10.96
N LEU A 273 9.68 -26.75 -11.33
CA LEU A 273 9.42 -27.57 -12.50
C LEU A 273 8.99 -28.96 -12.05
N GLU A 274 7.94 -29.48 -12.66
CA GLU A 274 7.42 -30.82 -12.38
C GLU A 274 7.38 -31.63 -13.68
N SER A 275 7.77 -32.90 -13.56
CA SER A 275 7.57 -33.93 -14.56
C SER A 275 6.76 -35.07 -13.93
N PHE A 276 6.58 -36.17 -14.64
CA PHE A 276 5.93 -37.36 -14.09
C PHE A 276 6.71 -37.98 -12.91
N ASP A 277 8.04 -37.95 -12.97
CA ASP A 277 8.90 -38.68 -12.03
C ASP A 277 9.53 -37.79 -10.97
N ASP A 278 9.72 -36.52 -11.27
CA ASP A 278 10.59 -35.64 -10.52
C ASP A 278 10.03 -34.22 -10.39
N ALA A 279 10.57 -33.52 -9.39
CA ALA A 279 10.39 -32.08 -9.21
C ALA A 279 11.74 -31.40 -9.01
N VAL A 280 11.96 -30.29 -9.70
CA VAL A 280 13.19 -29.50 -9.62
C VAL A 280 12.85 -28.06 -9.28
N THR A 281 13.69 -27.42 -8.46
CA THR A 281 13.51 -26.02 -8.12
C THR A 281 14.77 -25.20 -8.43
N ILE A 282 14.60 -24.10 -9.14
CA ILE A 282 15.69 -23.22 -9.60
C ILE A 282 15.50 -21.83 -8.98
N ASP A 283 16.54 -21.31 -8.32
CA ASP A 283 16.55 -19.92 -7.85
C ASP A 283 16.54 -18.95 -9.04
N PHE A 284 15.70 -17.91 -9.01
CA PHE A 284 15.59 -16.94 -10.11
C PHE A 284 16.91 -16.28 -10.50
N LYS A 285 17.87 -16.15 -9.57
CA LYS A 285 19.22 -15.65 -9.90
C LYS A 285 19.98 -16.56 -10.88
N LYS A 286 19.62 -17.84 -10.94
CA LYS A 286 20.21 -18.83 -11.86
C LYS A 286 19.35 -19.06 -13.10
N VAL A 287 18.05 -18.77 -13.04
CA VAL A 287 17.12 -18.95 -14.17
C VAL A 287 17.60 -18.20 -15.41
N GLU A 288 18.03 -16.95 -15.27
CA GLU A 288 18.56 -16.17 -16.41
C GLU A 288 19.83 -16.81 -16.99
N LYS A 289 20.71 -17.32 -16.11
CA LYS A 289 21.94 -18.00 -16.53
C LYS A 289 21.63 -19.28 -17.31
N GLU A 290 20.79 -20.17 -16.76
CA GLU A 290 20.41 -21.44 -17.39
C GLU A 290 19.70 -21.18 -18.74
N ALA A 291 18.87 -20.14 -18.82
CA ALA A 291 18.23 -19.74 -20.08
C ALA A 291 19.24 -19.21 -21.12
N ASN A 292 20.22 -18.40 -20.70
CA ASN A 292 21.25 -17.88 -21.59
C ASN A 292 22.23 -18.97 -22.08
N GLU A 293 22.42 -20.03 -21.29
CA GLU A 293 23.22 -21.21 -21.65
C GLU A 293 22.43 -22.22 -22.52
N GLY A 294 21.19 -21.91 -22.90
CA GLY A 294 20.32 -22.79 -23.69
C GLY A 294 19.84 -24.04 -22.94
N GLN A 295 20.02 -24.07 -21.62
CA GLN A 295 19.63 -25.20 -20.78
C GLN A 295 18.18 -25.11 -20.33
N LEU A 296 17.56 -23.93 -20.38
CA LEU A 296 16.17 -23.67 -19.98
C LEU A 296 15.45 -22.83 -21.04
N GLU A 297 14.51 -23.46 -21.75
CA GLU A 297 13.78 -22.84 -22.85
C GLU A 297 12.27 -22.98 -22.65
N ILE A 298 11.51 -21.92 -22.91
CA ILE A 298 10.04 -22.00 -22.90
C ILE A 298 9.61 -22.73 -24.17
N VAL A 299 8.70 -23.69 -24.03
CA VAL A 299 8.06 -24.38 -25.14
C VAL A 299 6.75 -23.68 -25.44
N GLU A 300 6.65 -23.10 -26.64
CA GLU A 300 5.40 -22.50 -27.09
C GLU A 300 4.31 -23.56 -27.24
N SER A 301 3.08 -23.20 -26.87
CA SER A 301 1.95 -24.14 -26.83
C SER A 301 1.61 -24.76 -28.19
N GLU A 302 2.00 -24.11 -29.29
CA GLU A 302 1.81 -24.63 -30.66
C GLU A 302 2.67 -25.87 -30.98
N PHE A 303 3.79 -26.05 -30.27
CA PHE A 303 4.63 -27.24 -30.44
C PHE A 303 4.20 -28.40 -29.53
N MET A 304 3.33 -28.13 -28.55
CA MET A 304 2.81 -29.12 -27.62
C MET A 304 1.63 -29.86 -28.26
N ARG A 305 1.68 -31.20 -28.24
CA ARG A 305 0.66 -32.07 -28.83
C ARG A 305 0.09 -33.00 -27.77
N LYS A 306 -1.17 -33.40 -27.95
CA LYS A 306 -1.82 -34.40 -27.11
C LYS A 306 -1.59 -35.79 -27.68
N GLY A 307 -1.13 -36.70 -26.84
CA GLY A 307 -0.86 -38.08 -27.21
C GLY A 307 -1.56 -39.08 -26.30
N LEU A 308 -1.68 -40.31 -26.79
CA LEU A 308 -2.11 -41.48 -26.03
C LEU A 308 -0.97 -42.51 -26.04
N ILE A 309 -0.66 -43.11 -24.90
CA ILE A 309 0.31 -44.20 -24.84
C ILE A 309 -0.29 -45.45 -25.48
N ALA A 310 0.13 -45.75 -26.71
CA ALA A 310 -0.39 -46.84 -27.52
C ALA A 310 0.21 -48.19 -27.13
N SER A 311 1.48 -48.22 -26.76
CA SER A 311 2.17 -49.41 -26.27
C SER A 311 3.31 -49.06 -25.32
N LEU A 312 3.63 -49.97 -24.39
CA LEU A 312 4.76 -49.91 -23.46
C LEU A 312 5.54 -51.22 -23.57
N ASN A 313 6.63 -51.20 -24.31
CA ASN A 313 7.53 -52.34 -24.54
C ASN A 313 8.97 -51.93 -24.15
N ASP A 314 9.97 -52.17 -24.99
CA ASP A 314 11.36 -51.73 -24.81
C ASP A 314 11.49 -50.21 -25.11
N GLY A 315 10.63 -49.41 -24.47
CA GLY A 315 10.26 -48.05 -24.86
C GLY A 315 8.75 -47.80 -24.71
N ALA A 316 8.26 -46.68 -25.24
CA ALA A 316 6.83 -46.45 -25.39
C ALA A 316 6.49 -45.89 -26.77
N GLU A 317 5.29 -46.16 -27.25
CA GLU A 317 4.75 -45.56 -28.47
C GLU A 317 3.68 -44.55 -28.11
N VAL A 318 3.85 -43.30 -28.54
CA VAL A 318 2.90 -42.21 -28.32
C VAL A 318 2.13 -41.99 -29.62
N LEU A 319 0.81 -42.26 -29.59
CA LEU A 319 -0.10 -41.95 -30.69
C LEU A 319 -0.56 -40.50 -30.58
N ALA A 320 -0.20 -39.66 -31.54
CA ALA A 320 -0.66 -38.28 -31.61
C ALA A 320 -2.17 -38.23 -31.91
N LEU A 321 -2.95 -37.53 -31.08
CA LEU A 321 -4.41 -37.51 -31.20
C LEU A 321 -4.93 -36.62 -32.34
N ASP A 322 -4.08 -35.74 -32.87
CA ASP A 322 -4.37 -34.81 -33.96
C ASP A 322 -4.06 -35.40 -35.34
N THR A 323 -2.95 -36.14 -35.49
CA THR A 323 -2.53 -36.73 -36.78
C THR A 323 -2.67 -38.25 -36.85
N TYR A 324 -2.89 -38.93 -35.72
CA TYR A 324 -2.86 -40.39 -35.60
C TYR A 324 -1.51 -41.03 -36.00
N GLU A 325 -0.45 -40.24 -36.06
CA GLU A 325 0.91 -40.74 -36.23
C GLU A 325 1.46 -41.23 -34.89
N THR A 326 2.28 -42.28 -34.94
CA THR A 326 2.93 -42.85 -33.77
C THR A 326 4.37 -42.36 -33.68
N TYR A 327 4.79 -41.98 -32.48
CA TYR A 327 6.14 -41.51 -32.18
C TYR A 327 6.75 -42.40 -31.10
N GLU A 328 7.99 -42.84 -31.31
CA GLU A 328 8.73 -43.64 -30.34
C GLU A 328 9.30 -42.77 -29.22
N LEU A 329 9.08 -43.18 -27.98
CA LEU A 329 9.67 -42.65 -26.76
C LEU A 329 10.75 -43.62 -26.31
N GLU A 330 12.00 -43.15 -26.27
CA GLU A 330 13.16 -43.96 -25.85
C GLU A 330 12.94 -44.54 -24.44
N ALA A 331 13.31 -45.80 -24.22
CA ALA A 331 13.12 -46.50 -22.94
C ALA A 331 13.65 -45.73 -21.71
N ALA A 332 14.77 -45.02 -21.85
CA ALA A 332 15.35 -44.21 -20.77
C ALA A 332 14.55 -42.93 -20.43
N SER A 333 13.61 -42.55 -21.31
CA SER A 333 12.76 -41.36 -21.16
C SER A 333 11.30 -41.70 -20.89
N VAL A 334 10.96 -42.99 -20.74
CA VAL A 334 9.61 -43.44 -20.38
C VAL A 334 9.39 -43.19 -18.88
N PRO A 335 8.39 -42.38 -18.50
CA PRO A 335 8.14 -42.12 -17.09
C PRO A 335 7.71 -43.33 -16.28
N THR A 336 8.04 -43.32 -14.99
CA THR A 336 7.65 -44.37 -14.05
C THR A 336 6.15 -44.32 -13.80
N GLY A 337 5.49 -45.47 -13.89
CA GLY A 337 4.05 -45.58 -13.63
C GLY A 337 3.14 -45.15 -14.79
N LEU A 338 3.72 -44.77 -15.93
CA LEU A 338 2.97 -44.61 -17.17
C LEU A 338 2.37 -45.96 -17.60
N THR A 339 1.10 -45.96 -18.01
CA THR A 339 0.37 -47.16 -18.46
C THR A 339 -0.21 -46.99 -19.86
N GLN A 340 -0.49 -48.11 -20.52
CA GLN A 340 -1.09 -48.10 -21.85
C GLN A 340 -2.50 -47.50 -21.76
N GLY A 341 -2.78 -46.52 -22.61
CA GLY A 341 -4.02 -45.75 -22.60
C GLY A 341 -3.95 -44.45 -21.80
N ASP A 342 -2.83 -44.14 -21.14
CA ASP A 342 -2.67 -42.83 -20.51
C ASP A 342 -2.60 -41.72 -21.56
N GLN A 343 -3.22 -40.58 -21.24
CA GLN A 343 -3.09 -39.37 -22.04
C GLN A 343 -1.89 -38.56 -21.56
N VAL A 344 -1.11 -38.07 -22.51
CA VAL A 344 0.09 -37.28 -22.25
C VAL A 344 0.09 -36.03 -23.11
N LEU A 345 0.84 -35.03 -22.66
CA LEU A 345 1.31 -33.99 -23.54
C LEU A 345 2.73 -34.33 -23.99
N PHE A 346 3.04 -34.09 -25.26
CA PHE A 346 4.34 -34.42 -25.81
C PHE A 346 4.83 -33.37 -26.81
N LEU A 347 6.16 -33.34 -26.97
CA LEU A 347 6.91 -32.49 -27.89
C LEU A 347 7.88 -33.35 -28.69
N ILE A 348 8.01 -33.08 -29.98
CA ILE A 348 9.12 -33.61 -30.79
C ILE A 348 10.21 -32.55 -30.88
N LYS A 349 11.37 -32.81 -30.27
CA LYS A 349 12.54 -31.93 -30.31
C LYS A 349 13.78 -32.73 -30.67
N ASP A 350 14.57 -32.22 -31.60
CA ASP A 350 15.78 -32.89 -32.12
C ASP A 350 15.54 -34.34 -32.58
N GLY A 351 14.35 -34.61 -33.14
CA GLY A 351 13.94 -35.93 -33.60
C GLY A 351 13.51 -36.92 -32.50
N ARG A 352 13.41 -36.48 -31.25
CA ARG A 352 13.03 -37.30 -30.09
C ARG A 352 11.70 -36.88 -29.51
N CYS A 353 10.92 -37.86 -29.07
CA CYS A 353 9.68 -37.64 -28.34
C CYS A 353 9.96 -37.39 -26.86
N HIS A 354 9.40 -36.33 -26.30
CA HIS A 354 9.46 -36.01 -24.88
C HIS A 354 8.04 -35.85 -24.35
N VAL A 355 7.74 -36.45 -23.20
CA VAL A 355 6.40 -36.45 -22.61
C VAL A 355 6.38 -35.70 -21.27
N VAL A 356 5.25 -35.11 -20.95
CA VAL A 356 4.96 -34.45 -19.67
C VAL A 356 3.50 -34.66 -19.30
N SER A 357 3.18 -34.50 -18.02
CA SER A 357 1.81 -34.61 -17.53
C SER A 357 0.89 -33.60 -18.24
N PRO A 358 -0.36 -33.98 -18.55
CA PRO A 358 -1.35 -33.10 -19.17
C PRO A 358 -1.62 -31.80 -18.43
#